data_AF-F8GH22-F1
#
_entry.id   AF-F8GH22-F1
#
_cell.length_a   1.000
_cell.length_b   1.000
_cell.length_c   1.000
_cell.angle_alpha   90.00
_cell.angle_beta   90.00
_cell.angle_gamma   90.00
#
_symmetry.space_group_name_H-M   'P 1'
#
loop_
_entity.id
_entity.type
_entity.pdbx_description
1 polymer ?
#
loop_
_entity_poly.entity_id
_entity_poly.type
_entity_poly.pdbx_seq_one_letter_code
_entity_poly.pdbx_strand_id
1 'polypeptide(L)'
;MKKIHLGPEIPHIYGDQITEKFSSHHAWLIAAVHYSISWPEKTVLLQYDKEDYFLTGLNEDNNKFSTACVIVRLSELHNDAALHIALKKVYRFTSILGWFVRGYVDVVGYITGSRPILYSLARTQMSIMTMHFNCNFMPLIRDKNIWRALAFWREGLRLSELHESYSFLSFYKVIESQFNKDEGKARGAWINNSIIMLTGKAADRVRELQSSQLDLGKHIFDSGRCAVAHASLNSELIDPDNPADRIRIAKDIEIVRSLAEKYICEELGVPNETNLWK
;
A
#
# COMPACT_ATOMS: atom_id res chain seq x y z
N MET A 1 0.52 23.76 10.17
CA MET A 1 -0.09 22.78 9.26
C MET A 1 0.40 23.05 7.85
N LYS A 2 1.07 22.08 7.20
CA LYS A 2 1.36 22.16 5.75
C LYS A 2 0.01 22.15 5.01
N LYS A 3 -0.16 22.99 3.97
CA LYS A 3 -1.39 23.01 3.17
C LYS A 3 -1.58 21.63 2.52
N ILE A 4 -2.73 21.01 2.73
CA ILE A 4 -3.14 19.81 1.99
C ILE A 4 -3.40 20.25 0.55
N HIS A 5 -2.57 19.77 -0.38
CA HIS A 5 -2.81 19.99 -1.80
C HIS A 5 -3.76 18.89 -2.29
N LEU A 6 -5.00 19.26 -2.61
CA LEU A 6 -5.95 18.38 -3.28
C LEU A 6 -5.34 17.91 -4.61
N GLY A 7 -5.44 16.61 -4.90
CA GLY A 7 -5.06 16.07 -6.20
C GLY A 7 -5.99 16.56 -7.33
N PRO A 8 -5.70 16.25 -8.59
CA PRO A 8 -6.60 16.58 -9.69
C PRO A 8 -7.87 15.71 -9.65
N GLU A 9 -8.93 16.17 -10.32
CA GLU A 9 -9.99 15.25 -10.72
C GLU A 9 -9.42 14.17 -11.63
N ILE A 10 -9.84 12.92 -11.42
CA ILE A 10 -9.39 11.78 -12.20
C ILE A 10 -10.59 11.32 -13.04
N PRO A 11 -10.54 11.47 -14.37
CA PRO A 11 -11.59 10.93 -15.23
C PRO A 11 -11.78 9.43 -15.00
N HIS A 12 -13.02 9.02 -14.70
CA HIS A 12 -13.47 7.64 -14.60
C HIS A 12 -14.34 7.33 -15.81
N ILE A 13 -13.76 6.65 -16.81
CA ILE A 13 -14.41 6.37 -18.08
C ILE A 13 -14.91 4.92 -18.10
N TYR A 14 -16.16 4.71 -18.53
CA TYR A 14 -16.84 3.42 -18.59
C TYR A 14 -17.39 3.16 -20.01
N GLY A 15 -17.72 1.90 -20.30
CA GLY A 15 -18.45 1.51 -21.53
C GLY A 15 -17.58 1.51 -22.80
N ASP A 16 -18.20 1.83 -23.94
CA ASP A 16 -17.64 1.62 -25.29
C ASP A 16 -16.27 2.27 -25.54
N GLN A 17 -15.98 3.38 -24.86
CA GLN A 17 -14.69 4.08 -24.94
C GLN A 17 -13.51 3.20 -24.50
N ILE A 18 -13.73 2.23 -23.62
CA ILE A 18 -12.72 1.26 -23.18
C ILE A 18 -12.35 0.33 -24.34
N THR A 19 -13.35 -0.18 -25.07
CA THR A 19 -13.17 -1.09 -26.20
C THR A 19 -12.40 -0.43 -27.35
N GLU A 20 -12.68 0.84 -27.63
CA GLU A 20 -11.93 1.64 -28.59
C GLU A 20 -10.46 1.79 -28.16
N LYS A 21 -10.24 2.13 -26.89
CA LYS A 21 -8.89 2.27 -26.32
C LYS A 21 -8.10 0.96 -26.35
N PHE A 22 -8.73 -0.19 -26.10
CA PHE A 22 -8.07 -1.50 -26.22
C PHE A 22 -7.70 -1.84 -27.66
N SER A 23 -8.58 -1.53 -28.62
CA SER A 23 -8.33 -1.76 -30.04
C SER A 23 -7.22 -0.88 -30.62
N SER A 24 -6.99 0.29 -30.03
CA SER A 24 -6.02 1.27 -30.53
C SER A 24 -4.55 0.92 -30.30
N HIS A 25 -4.22 -0.10 -29.50
CA HIS A 25 -2.83 -0.47 -29.16
C HIS A 25 -2.61 -1.98 -29.21
N HIS A 26 -1.37 -2.39 -29.51
CA HIS A 26 -1.00 -3.79 -29.72
C HIS A 26 -0.02 -4.35 -28.69
N ALA A 27 0.20 -3.64 -27.57
CA ALA A 27 1.12 -4.06 -26.52
C ALA A 27 0.57 -3.68 -25.14
N TRP A 28 0.31 -4.69 -24.31
CA TRP A 28 -0.37 -4.53 -23.02
C TRP A 28 0.33 -5.31 -21.91
N LEU A 29 0.45 -4.69 -20.74
CA LEU A 29 0.79 -5.33 -19.48
C LEU A 29 -0.50 -5.53 -18.70
N ILE A 30 -0.80 -6.77 -18.32
CA ILE A 30 -1.90 -7.10 -17.40
C ILE A 30 -1.29 -7.59 -16.10
N ALA A 31 -1.52 -6.85 -15.02
CA ALA A 31 -1.07 -7.23 -13.68
C ALA A 31 -2.29 -7.67 -12.86
N ALA A 32 -2.34 -8.94 -12.45
CA ALA A 32 -3.33 -9.37 -11.46
C ALA A 32 -2.99 -8.77 -10.10
N VAL A 33 -4.03 -8.42 -9.35
CA VAL A 33 -3.87 -7.79 -8.04
C VAL A 33 -4.64 -8.53 -6.96
N HIS A 34 -4.07 -8.52 -5.76
CA HIS A 34 -4.77 -8.76 -4.52
C HIS A 34 -5.09 -7.42 -3.86
N TYR A 35 -6.25 -7.27 -3.25
CA TYR A 35 -6.70 -5.97 -2.77
C TYR A 35 -7.57 -6.08 -1.51
N SER A 36 -7.63 -5.00 -0.74
CA SER A 36 -8.56 -4.86 0.41
C SER A 36 -9.52 -3.67 0.27
N ILE A 37 -9.45 -2.94 -0.85
CA ILE A 37 -10.35 -1.82 -1.16
C ILE A 37 -11.61 -2.31 -1.88
N SER A 38 -12.67 -1.51 -1.92
CA SER A 38 -13.81 -1.81 -2.80
C SER A 38 -13.38 -1.69 -4.27
N TRP A 39 -13.45 -2.78 -5.01
CA TRP A 39 -13.03 -2.83 -6.41
C TRP A 39 -14.19 -2.50 -7.37
N PRO A 40 -13.94 -1.92 -8.55
CA PRO A 40 -14.99 -1.66 -9.54
C PRO A 40 -15.78 -2.90 -9.95
N GLU A 41 -17.11 -2.78 -9.99
CA GLU A 41 -17.97 -3.82 -10.57
C GLU A 41 -17.76 -3.96 -12.08
N LYS A 42 -17.71 -2.82 -12.79
CA LYS A 42 -17.43 -2.73 -14.24
C LYS A 42 -16.04 -2.16 -14.47
N THR A 43 -15.42 -2.48 -15.59
CA THR A 43 -14.11 -1.98 -15.97
C THR A 43 -14.17 -0.48 -16.07
N VAL A 44 -13.18 0.17 -15.47
CA VAL A 44 -13.02 1.61 -15.49
C VAL A 44 -11.64 1.96 -16.04
N LEU A 45 -11.61 2.93 -16.95
CA LEU A 45 -10.40 3.60 -17.36
C LEU A 45 -10.21 4.84 -16.49
N LEU A 46 -9.06 4.91 -15.82
CA LEU A 46 -8.61 6.01 -15.00
C LEU A 46 -7.48 6.75 -15.70
N GLN A 47 -7.56 8.08 -15.73
CA GLN A 47 -6.47 8.93 -16.22
C GLN A 47 -5.73 9.57 -15.06
N TYR A 48 -4.63 8.96 -14.65
CA TYR A 48 -3.82 9.42 -13.52
C TYR A 48 -2.41 9.77 -13.99
N ASP A 49 -1.95 10.97 -13.64
CA ASP A 49 -0.63 11.47 -14.03
C ASP A 49 -0.34 11.41 -15.54
N LYS A 50 -1.36 11.72 -16.36
CA LYS A 50 -1.33 11.67 -17.85
C LYS A 50 -1.16 10.26 -18.43
N GLU A 51 -1.38 9.23 -17.62
CA GLU A 51 -1.29 7.83 -18.02
C GLU A 51 -2.67 7.16 -17.86
N ASP A 52 -2.98 6.26 -18.79
CA ASP A 52 -4.21 5.48 -18.81
C ASP A 52 -4.00 4.19 -17.99
N TYR A 53 -4.83 3.96 -16.96
CA TYR A 53 -4.87 2.76 -16.15
C TYR A 53 -6.26 2.13 -16.24
N PHE A 54 -6.35 0.86 -16.62
CA PHE A 54 -7.62 0.16 -16.64
C PHE A 54 -7.71 -0.76 -15.42
N LEU A 55 -8.79 -0.64 -14.65
CA LEU A 55 -9.13 -1.59 -13.60
C LEU A 55 -10.19 -2.53 -14.14
N THR A 56 -9.91 -3.82 -14.21
CA THR A 56 -10.91 -4.79 -14.71
C THR A 56 -12.08 -4.90 -13.75
N GLY A 57 -13.29 -4.83 -14.28
CA GLY A 57 -14.52 -5.03 -13.51
C GLY A 57 -14.64 -6.48 -13.06
N LEU A 58 -15.15 -6.69 -11.85
CA LEU A 58 -15.41 -8.04 -11.34
C LEU A 58 -16.64 -8.71 -11.95
N ASN A 59 -17.59 -7.93 -12.47
CA ASN A 59 -18.87 -8.43 -12.96
C ASN A 59 -19.25 -7.77 -14.29
N GLU A 60 -18.46 -8.00 -15.35
CA GLU A 60 -18.74 -7.43 -16.69
C GLU A 60 -20.02 -7.98 -17.31
N ASP A 61 -20.21 -9.31 -17.28
CA ASP A 61 -21.25 -10.02 -18.04
C ASP A 61 -22.28 -10.75 -17.15
N ASN A 62 -22.51 -10.28 -15.93
CA ASN A 62 -23.52 -10.82 -14.99
C ASN A 62 -23.41 -12.31 -14.62
N ASN A 63 -22.32 -13.02 -14.96
CA ASN A 63 -22.25 -14.48 -14.75
C ASN A 63 -20.87 -15.07 -14.41
N LYS A 64 -19.79 -14.29 -14.36
CA LYS A 64 -18.48 -14.78 -13.87
C LYS A 64 -17.72 -13.67 -13.16
N PHE A 65 -17.31 -13.92 -11.92
CA PHE A 65 -16.35 -13.07 -11.22
C PHE A 65 -15.03 -13.09 -12.00
N SER A 66 -14.68 -11.96 -12.59
CA SER A 66 -13.40 -11.74 -13.24
C SER A 66 -12.30 -11.51 -12.21
N THR A 67 -11.04 -11.75 -12.56
CA THR A 67 -9.92 -11.42 -11.69
C THR A 67 -9.63 -9.92 -11.75
N ALA A 68 -9.49 -9.30 -10.58
CA ALA A 68 -9.04 -7.91 -10.46
C ALA A 68 -7.64 -7.78 -11.06
N CYS A 69 -7.52 -6.93 -12.07
CA CYS A 69 -6.30 -6.63 -12.76
C CYS A 69 -6.15 -5.12 -12.96
N VAL A 70 -4.90 -4.66 -12.96
CA VAL A 70 -4.52 -3.35 -13.48
C VAL A 70 -3.87 -3.57 -14.83
N ILE A 71 -4.43 -2.97 -15.87
CA ILE A 71 -3.91 -3.04 -17.23
C ILE A 71 -3.31 -1.69 -17.59
N VAL A 72 -2.12 -1.70 -18.18
CA VAL A 72 -1.46 -0.51 -18.72
C VAL A 72 -0.88 -0.81 -20.09
N ARG A 73 -0.68 0.24 -20.88
CA ARG A 73 -0.04 0.15 -22.20
C ARG A 73 1.45 -0.15 -22.03
N LEU A 74 1.97 -1.04 -22.87
CA LEU A 74 3.40 -1.21 -23.10
C LEU A 74 3.79 -0.42 -24.35
N SER A 75 4.98 0.17 -24.35
CA SER A 75 5.52 0.81 -25.56
C SER A 75 5.92 -0.23 -26.61
N GLU A 76 6.42 -1.39 -26.18
CA GLU A 76 6.90 -2.46 -27.04
C GLU A 76 6.76 -3.82 -26.32
N LEU A 77 6.40 -4.87 -27.07
CA LEU A 77 6.36 -6.25 -26.56
C LEU A 77 7.76 -6.88 -26.57
N HIS A 78 8.00 -7.84 -25.67
CA HIS A 78 9.27 -8.58 -25.56
C HIS A 78 10.51 -7.68 -25.34
N ASN A 79 10.31 -6.47 -24.82
CA ASN A 79 11.37 -5.54 -24.45
C ASN A 79 11.40 -5.37 -22.92
N ASP A 80 12.48 -5.82 -22.28
CA ASP A 80 12.63 -5.80 -20.82
C ASP A 80 12.62 -4.39 -20.22
N ALA A 81 13.20 -3.40 -20.93
CA ALA A 81 13.21 -2.02 -20.48
C ALA A 81 11.79 -1.43 -20.49
N ALA A 82 11.02 -1.69 -21.56
CA ALA A 82 9.63 -1.30 -21.65
C ALA A 82 8.78 -1.97 -20.55
N LEU A 83 9.00 -3.26 -20.30
CA LEU A 83 8.34 -4.01 -19.24
C LEU A 83 8.64 -3.43 -17.85
N HIS A 84 9.91 -3.18 -17.51
CA HIS A 84 10.29 -2.61 -16.23
C HIS A 84 9.69 -1.21 -16.00
N ILE A 85 9.61 -0.38 -17.04
CA ILE A 85 8.96 0.93 -16.96
C ILE A 85 7.47 0.77 -16.66
N ALA A 86 6.77 -0.11 -17.38
CA ALA A 86 5.34 -0.36 -17.17
C ALA A 86 5.05 -0.98 -15.79
N LEU A 87 5.83 -1.98 -15.35
CA LEU A 87 5.70 -2.56 -14.01
C LEU A 87 5.91 -1.52 -12.92
N LYS A 88 6.93 -0.67 -13.05
CA LYS A 88 7.17 0.43 -12.10
C LYS A 88 5.98 1.39 -12.04
N LYS A 89 5.33 1.69 -13.18
CA LYS A 89 4.09 2.49 -13.23
C LYS A 89 2.96 1.79 -12.47
N VAL A 90 2.74 0.50 -12.70
CA VAL A 90 1.71 -0.29 -11.99
C VAL A 90 1.98 -0.31 -10.50
N TYR A 91 3.20 -0.64 -10.06
CA TYR A 91 3.56 -0.66 -8.63
C TYR A 91 3.36 0.70 -7.96
N ARG A 92 3.67 1.81 -8.64
CA ARG A 92 3.42 3.14 -8.07
C ARG A 92 1.93 3.42 -7.98
N PHE A 93 1.20 3.17 -9.06
CA PHE A 93 -0.24 3.39 -9.10
C PHE A 93 -0.97 2.59 -8.03
N THR A 94 -0.66 1.30 -7.85
CA THR A 94 -1.32 0.46 -6.85
C THR A 94 -0.96 0.87 -5.42
N SER A 95 0.25 1.38 -5.19
CA SER A 95 0.65 1.97 -3.90
C SER A 95 -0.20 3.18 -3.54
N ILE A 96 -0.34 4.15 -4.45
CA ILE A 96 -1.11 5.37 -4.15
C ILE A 96 -2.61 5.09 -4.10
N LEU A 97 -3.12 4.20 -4.97
CA LEU A 97 -4.54 3.85 -4.97
C LEU A 97 -4.95 3.18 -3.66
N GLY A 98 -4.18 2.18 -3.21
CA GLY A 98 -4.41 1.53 -1.93
C GLY A 98 -4.37 2.52 -0.77
N TRP A 99 -3.31 3.35 -0.71
CA TRP A 99 -3.19 4.39 0.31
C TRP A 99 -4.41 5.33 0.33
N PHE A 100 -4.80 5.84 -0.83
CA PHE A 100 -5.84 6.85 -0.94
C PHE A 100 -7.21 6.34 -0.48
N VAL A 101 -7.57 5.12 -0.90
CA VAL A 101 -8.83 4.42 -0.54
C VAL A 101 -8.68 3.62 0.77
N ARG A 102 -7.62 3.89 1.54
CA ARG A 102 -7.38 3.34 2.90
C ARG A 102 -7.35 1.81 2.99
N GLY A 103 -6.75 1.18 1.99
CA GLY A 103 -6.46 -0.25 1.96
C GLY A 103 -5.15 -0.54 1.23
N TYR A 104 -5.09 -1.67 0.55
CA TYR A 104 -3.98 -2.00 -0.32
C TYR A 104 -4.46 -2.57 -1.65
N VAL A 105 -3.62 -2.42 -2.67
CA VAL A 105 -3.70 -3.09 -3.95
C VAL A 105 -2.30 -3.59 -4.25
N ASP A 106 -2.08 -4.90 -4.25
CA ASP A 106 -0.77 -5.53 -4.38
C ASP A 106 -0.69 -6.39 -5.64
N VAL A 107 0.40 -6.25 -6.39
CA VAL A 107 0.58 -6.97 -7.65
C VAL A 107 1.12 -8.36 -7.34
N VAL A 108 0.37 -9.38 -7.73
CA VAL A 108 0.64 -10.78 -7.39
C VAL A 108 1.21 -11.59 -8.57
N GLY A 109 1.05 -11.08 -9.78
CA GLY A 109 1.63 -11.63 -11.00
C GLY A 109 1.23 -10.79 -12.20
N TYR A 110 1.91 -11.00 -13.32
CA TYR A 110 1.63 -10.27 -14.54
C TYR A 110 1.86 -11.12 -15.78
N ILE A 111 1.20 -10.72 -16.87
CA ILE A 111 1.43 -11.22 -18.22
C ILE A 111 1.53 -10.05 -19.19
N THR A 112 2.19 -10.27 -20.32
CA THR A 112 2.23 -9.32 -21.43
C THR A 112 1.57 -9.93 -22.66
N GLY A 113 0.87 -9.13 -23.46
CA GLY A 113 0.24 -9.64 -24.66
C GLY A 113 -0.13 -8.56 -25.66
N SER A 114 -0.44 -9.00 -26.88
CA SER A 114 -0.94 -8.13 -27.95
C SER A 114 -2.38 -7.67 -27.73
N ARG A 115 -3.09 -8.32 -26.79
CA ARG A 115 -4.43 -7.97 -26.33
C ARG A 115 -4.48 -8.03 -24.80
N PRO A 116 -5.33 -7.23 -24.15
CA PRO A 116 -5.65 -7.42 -22.74
C PRO A 116 -6.34 -8.78 -22.57
N ILE A 117 -5.73 -9.68 -21.81
CA ILE A 117 -6.31 -10.98 -21.43
C ILE A 117 -6.35 -11.03 -19.90
N LEU A 118 -7.42 -11.57 -19.34
CA LEU A 118 -7.54 -11.74 -17.89
C LEU A 118 -6.51 -12.75 -17.37
N TYR A 119 -5.76 -12.35 -16.34
CA TYR A 119 -4.85 -13.24 -15.63
C TYR A 119 -5.45 -13.58 -14.28
N SER A 120 -5.75 -14.86 -14.05
CA SER A 120 -6.40 -15.34 -12.84
C SER A 120 -5.43 -16.06 -11.92
N LEU A 121 -5.51 -15.79 -10.63
CA LEU A 121 -4.93 -16.63 -9.59
C LEU A 121 -6.04 -17.48 -8.97
N ALA A 122 -5.76 -18.77 -8.75
CA ALA A 122 -6.74 -19.79 -8.35
C ALA A 122 -7.47 -19.57 -7.00
N ARG A 123 -7.22 -18.45 -6.30
CA ARG A 123 -7.88 -18.09 -5.04
C ARG A 123 -8.16 -16.59 -5.00
N THR A 124 -9.35 -16.18 -5.44
CA THR A 124 -9.89 -14.86 -5.08
C THR A 124 -10.34 -14.95 -3.62
N GLN A 125 -9.73 -14.15 -2.73
CA GLN A 125 -10.29 -13.83 -1.42
C GLN A 125 -11.68 -13.17 -1.62
N MET A 126 -12.45 -13.06 -0.52
CA MET A 126 -13.74 -12.36 -0.50
C MET A 126 -13.65 -11.03 -1.27
N SER A 127 -14.34 -10.98 -2.41
CA SER A 127 -14.26 -9.82 -3.30
C SER A 127 -15.25 -8.77 -2.83
N ILE A 128 -14.75 -7.63 -2.36
CA ILE A 128 -15.55 -6.46 -2.04
C ILE A 128 -15.64 -5.62 -3.32
N MET A 129 -16.86 -5.39 -3.81
CA MET A 129 -17.10 -4.62 -5.03
C MET A 129 -17.94 -3.37 -4.79
N THR A 130 -17.87 -2.41 -5.70
CA THR A 130 -18.70 -1.20 -5.70
C THR A 130 -19.15 -0.81 -7.11
N MET A 131 -20.39 -0.34 -7.21
CA MET A 131 -20.93 0.31 -8.42
C MET A 131 -20.36 1.72 -8.63
N HIS A 132 -19.86 2.34 -7.57
CA HIS A 132 -19.42 3.74 -7.57
C HIS A 132 -17.97 3.84 -7.12
N PHE A 133 -17.07 3.22 -7.89
CA PHE A 133 -15.64 3.37 -7.65
C PHE A 133 -15.21 4.82 -7.89
N ASN A 134 -14.48 5.41 -6.95
CA ASN A 134 -14.06 6.79 -7.02
C ASN A 134 -12.68 6.96 -6.38
N CYS A 135 -11.72 7.47 -7.16
CA CYS A 135 -10.41 7.89 -6.68
C CYS A 135 -10.08 9.35 -7.02
N ASN A 136 -11.11 10.21 -7.19
CA ASN A 136 -10.91 11.63 -7.44
C ASN A 136 -10.06 12.30 -6.36
N PHE A 137 -9.24 13.27 -6.78
CA PHE A 137 -8.33 14.02 -5.92
C PHE A 137 -7.20 13.18 -5.29
N MET A 138 -6.97 11.95 -5.78
CA MET A 138 -5.80 11.17 -5.43
C MET A 138 -4.51 11.97 -5.74
N PRO A 139 -3.59 12.13 -4.78
CA PRO A 139 -2.51 13.11 -4.88
C PRO A 139 -1.42 12.70 -5.87
N LEU A 140 -0.86 13.68 -6.60
CA LEU A 140 0.25 13.47 -7.52
C LEU A 140 1.59 13.44 -6.77
N ILE A 141 2.27 12.30 -6.80
CA ILE A 141 3.54 12.11 -6.09
C ILE A 141 4.74 12.25 -7.03
N ARG A 142 5.60 13.23 -6.75
CA ARG A 142 6.85 13.48 -7.51
C ARG A 142 8.10 13.00 -6.78
N ASP A 143 8.07 12.97 -5.45
CA ASP A 143 9.23 12.59 -4.64
C ASP A 143 9.42 11.05 -4.60
N LYS A 144 10.64 10.60 -4.85
CA LYS A 144 11.04 9.18 -4.83
C LYS A 144 10.95 8.55 -3.42
N ASN A 145 11.19 9.32 -2.37
CA ASN A 145 11.16 8.85 -0.98
C ASN A 145 9.73 8.67 -0.50
N ILE A 146 8.80 9.52 -0.95
CA ILE A 146 7.35 9.34 -0.72
C ILE A 146 6.86 8.08 -1.42
N TRP A 147 7.28 7.84 -2.68
CA TRP A 147 6.95 6.58 -3.37
C TRP A 147 7.44 5.34 -2.61
N ARG A 148 8.61 5.43 -1.98
CA ARG A 148 9.15 4.34 -1.16
C ARG A 148 8.34 4.13 0.12
N ALA A 149 7.93 5.20 0.80
CA ALA A 149 7.04 5.13 1.96
C ALA A 149 5.70 4.45 1.61
N LEU A 150 5.06 4.85 0.51
CA LEU A 150 3.81 4.24 0.04
C LEU A 150 3.97 2.78 -0.39
N ALA A 151 5.14 2.39 -0.90
CA ALA A 151 5.45 1.00 -1.22
C ALA A 151 5.54 0.13 0.05
N PHE A 152 6.27 0.60 1.06
CA PHE A 152 6.36 -0.08 2.36
C PHE A 152 5.04 -0.12 3.11
N TRP A 153 4.22 0.93 3.00
CA TRP A 153 2.86 0.94 3.53
C TRP A 153 2.00 -0.17 2.91
N ARG A 154 1.96 -0.25 1.58
CA ARG A 154 1.23 -1.31 0.87
C ARG A 154 1.72 -2.70 1.28
N GLU A 155 3.03 -2.92 1.29
CA GLU A 155 3.65 -4.18 1.71
C GLU A 155 3.26 -4.53 3.16
N GLY A 156 3.32 -3.57 4.07
CA GLY A 156 2.92 -3.74 5.47
C GLY A 156 1.47 -4.18 5.62
N LEU A 157 0.54 -3.54 4.90
CA LEU A 157 -0.87 -3.93 4.91
C LEU A 157 -1.06 -5.35 4.35
N ARG A 158 -0.45 -5.67 3.21
CA ARG A 158 -0.56 -7.02 2.62
C ARG A 158 -0.03 -8.09 3.56
N LEU A 159 1.13 -7.85 4.18
CA LEU A 159 1.74 -8.79 5.11
C LEU A 159 0.98 -8.90 6.43
N SER A 160 0.15 -7.93 6.81
CA SER A 160 -0.62 -8.02 8.07
C SER A 160 -1.59 -9.19 8.09
N GLU A 161 -1.98 -9.70 6.92
CA GLU A 161 -2.82 -10.91 6.77
C GLU A 161 -2.03 -12.21 6.71
N LEU A 162 -0.70 -12.15 6.53
CA LEU A 162 0.14 -13.30 6.19
C LEU A 162 1.26 -13.54 7.21
N HIS A 163 1.93 -12.47 7.63
CA HIS A 163 3.12 -12.52 8.47
C HIS A 163 3.30 -11.21 9.26
N GLU A 164 2.81 -11.20 10.49
CA GLU A 164 2.81 -10.06 11.41
C GLU A 164 4.19 -9.43 11.59
N SER A 165 5.25 -10.22 11.82
CA SER A 165 6.60 -9.68 12.01
C SER A 165 7.13 -8.89 10.82
N TYR A 166 6.95 -9.39 9.58
CA TYR A 166 7.36 -8.66 8.38
C TYR A 166 6.43 -7.49 8.07
N SER A 167 5.15 -7.57 8.46
CA SER A 167 4.23 -6.42 8.44
C SER A 167 4.73 -5.29 9.33
N PHE A 168 5.13 -5.61 10.58
CA PHE A 168 5.75 -4.66 11.51
C PHE A 168 6.97 -3.99 10.88
N LEU A 169 7.91 -4.77 10.33
CA LEU A 169 9.11 -4.22 9.70
C LEU A 169 8.78 -3.31 8.52
N SER A 170 7.77 -3.65 7.72
CA SER A 170 7.36 -2.86 6.57
C SER A 170 6.77 -1.51 7.01
N PHE A 171 5.90 -1.49 8.02
CA PHE A 171 5.42 -0.22 8.59
C PHE A 171 6.56 0.59 9.23
N TYR A 172 7.49 -0.05 9.94
CA TYR A 172 8.64 0.66 10.51
C TYR A 172 9.52 1.29 9.41
N LYS A 173 9.71 0.60 8.29
CA LYS A 173 10.46 1.10 7.12
C LYS A 173 9.81 2.33 6.47
N VAL A 174 8.50 2.54 6.61
CA VAL A 174 7.84 3.78 6.16
C VAL A 174 8.53 4.99 6.80
N ILE A 175 8.75 4.94 8.11
CA ILE A 175 9.39 6.00 8.89
C ILE A 175 10.91 5.95 8.70
N GLU A 176 11.53 4.78 8.89
CA GLU A 176 12.99 4.63 8.87
C GLU A 176 13.61 5.11 7.55
N SER A 177 12.93 4.88 6.42
CA SER A 177 13.43 5.24 5.09
C SER A 177 13.46 6.74 4.79
N GLN A 178 12.93 7.57 5.69
CA GLN A 178 12.87 9.03 5.56
C GLN A 178 13.99 9.75 6.32
N PHE A 179 14.80 9.00 7.07
CA PHE A 179 15.95 9.50 7.82
C PHE A 179 17.25 8.95 7.23
N ASN A 180 18.30 9.76 7.28
CA ASN A 180 19.66 9.30 6.95
C ASN A 180 20.16 8.32 8.02
N LYS A 181 21.20 7.54 7.68
CA LYS A 181 21.74 6.47 8.54
C LYS A 181 22.20 7.00 9.91
N ASP A 182 22.74 8.20 9.95
CA ASP A 182 23.25 8.92 11.11
C ASP A 182 22.17 9.65 11.93
N GLU A 183 20.94 9.74 11.41
CA GLU A 183 19.81 10.43 12.05
C GLU A 183 18.97 9.51 12.97
N GLY A 184 19.53 8.41 13.44
CA GLY A 184 18.82 7.44 14.29
C GLY A 184 18.25 8.06 15.58
N LYS A 185 18.95 9.05 16.17
CA LYS A 185 18.46 9.78 17.35
C LYS A 185 17.25 10.67 17.03
N ALA A 186 17.27 11.35 15.88
CA ALA A 186 16.16 12.19 15.43
C ALA A 186 14.91 11.34 15.13
N ARG A 187 15.09 10.18 14.49
CA ARG A 187 14.03 9.20 14.29
C ARG A 187 13.43 8.73 15.62
N GLY A 188 14.26 8.34 16.58
CA GLY A 188 13.81 7.91 17.91
C GLY A 188 13.02 9.00 18.64
N ALA A 189 13.51 10.25 18.60
CA ALA A 189 12.82 11.40 19.18
C ALA A 189 11.46 11.65 18.51
N TRP A 190 11.37 11.56 17.17
CA TRP A 190 10.11 11.70 16.45
C TRP A 190 9.11 10.61 16.84
N ILE A 191 9.55 9.35 16.94
CA ILE A 191 8.70 8.22 17.37
C ILE A 191 8.17 8.48 18.79
N ASN A 192 9.03 8.83 19.73
CA ASN A 192 8.64 9.08 21.13
C ASN A 192 7.69 10.27 21.28
N ASN A 193 7.85 11.31 20.46
CA ASN A 193 6.92 12.45 20.48
C ASN A 193 5.58 12.12 19.80
N SER A 194 5.58 11.24 18.80
CA SER A 194 4.38 10.91 18.02
C SER A 194 3.54 9.82 18.68
N ILE A 195 4.17 8.88 19.40
CA ILE A 195 3.48 7.74 20.01
C ILE A 195 2.42 8.15 21.05
N ILE A 196 2.67 9.26 21.76
CA ILE A 196 1.74 9.81 22.74
C ILE A 196 0.52 10.51 22.11
N MET A 197 0.57 10.80 20.80
CA MET A 197 -0.52 11.44 20.06
C MET A 197 -1.41 10.44 19.32
N LEU A 198 -1.11 9.14 19.42
CA LEU A 198 -1.89 8.10 18.76
C LEU A 198 -3.28 7.97 19.38
N THR A 199 -4.22 7.46 18.60
CA THR A 199 -5.62 7.27 19.00
C THR A 199 -6.10 5.85 18.72
N GLY A 200 -7.23 5.43 19.29
CA GLY A 200 -7.83 4.11 19.05
C GLY A 200 -6.98 2.95 19.59
N LYS A 201 -6.96 1.83 18.86
CA LYS A 201 -6.25 0.60 19.28
C LYS A 201 -4.76 0.82 19.57
N ALA A 202 -4.12 1.71 18.81
CA ALA A 202 -2.72 2.07 19.05
C ALA A 202 -2.55 2.77 20.40
N ALA A 203 -3.44 3.70 20.76
CA ALA A 203 -3.41 4.36 22.06
C ALA A 203 -3.69 3.39 23.21
N ASP A 204 -4.58 2.42 23.01
CA ASP A 204 -4.84 1.36 23.98
C ASP A 204 -3.57 0.56 24.26
N ARG A 205 -2.87 0.14 23.19
CA ARG A 205 -1.61 -0.58 23.31
C ARG A 205 -0.49 0.26 23.92
N VAL A 206 -0.43 1.55 23.60
CA VAL A 206 0.52 2.48 24.23
C VAL A 206 0.29 2.55 25.74
N ARG A 207 -0.97 2.66 26.20
CA ARG A 207 -1.30 2.67 27.63
C ARG A 207 -0.93 1.37 28.33
N GLU A 208 -1.15 0.22 27.68
CA GLU A 208 -0.69 -1.08 28.20
C GLU A 208 0.83 -1.07 28.44
N LEU A 209 1.61 -0.62 27.45
CA LEU A 209 3.08 -0.61 27.54
C LEU A 209 3.61 0.42 28.54
N GLN A 210 3.01 1.62 28.65
CA GLN A 210 3.42 2.65 29.61
C GLN A 210 3.36 2.18 31.06
N SER A 211 2.44 1.24 31.37
CA SER A 211 2.34 0.66 32.71
C SER A 211 3.54 -0.20 33.11
N SER A 212 4.36 -0.62 32.14
CA SER A 212 5.47 -1.58 32.32
C SER A 212 6.82 -1.10 31.77
N GLN A 213 6.85 -0.03 30.97
CA GLN A 213 8.05 0.43 30.25
C GLN A 213 8.23 1.95 30.34
N LEU A 214 9.46 2.39 30.61
CA LEU A 214 9.82 3.81 30.73
C LEU A 214 10.06 4.50 29.37
N ASP A 215 10.44 3.76 28.32
CA ASP A 215 10.76 4.30 26.98
C ASP A 215 10.14 3.43 25.87
N LEU A 216 8.99 3.85 25.37
CA LEU A 216 8.22 3.12 24.36
C LEU A 216 8.90 3.07 22.99
N GLY A 217 9.52 4.17 22.56
CA GLY A 217 10.22 4.21 21.28
C GLY A 217 11.41 3.26 21.27
N LYS A 218 12.10 3.14 22.42
CA LYS A 218 13.13 2.12 22.60
C LYS A 218 12.56 0.71 22.53
N HIS A 219 11.42 0.41 23.18
CA HIS A 219 10.75 -0.90 23.06
C HIS A 219 10.39 -1.25 21.61
N ILE A 220 9.75 -0.32 20.90
CA ILE A 220 9.37 -0.52 19.48
C ILE A 220 10.61 -0.79 18.61
N PHE A 221 11.74 -0.14 18.92
CA PHE A 221 12.99 -0.34 18.20
C PHE A 221 13.66 -1.69 18.54
N ASP A 222 13.85 -2.00 19.82
CA ASP A 222 14.59 -3.18 20.27
C ASP A 222 13.75 -4.45 20.14
N SER A 223 12.65 -4.53 20.90
CA SER A 223 11.76 -5.70 20.98
C SER A 223 10.83 -5.86 19.77
N GLY A 224 10.82 -4.88 18.87
CA GLY A 224 10.14 -4.92 17.58
C GLY A 224 11.13 -5.03 16.43
N ARG A 225 11.63 -3.88 15.96
CA ARG A 225 12.46 -3.81 14.74
C ARG A 225 13.69 -4.69 14.81
N CYS A 226 14.48 -4.62 15.88
CA CYS A 226 15.71 -5.40 16.01
C CYS A 226 15.41 -6.89 16.24
N ALA A 227 14.45 -7.22 17.09
CA ALA A 227 14.06 -8.61 17.38
C ALA A 227 13.50 -9.36 16.17
N VAL A 228 12.86 -8.66 15.23
CA VAL A 228 12.39 -9.27 13.96
C VAL A 228 13.51 -9.35 12.92
N ALA A 229 14.37 -8.32 12.83
CA ALA A 229 15.35 -8.21 11.75
C ALA A 229 16.64 -9.02 11.98
N HIS A 230 16.97 -9.32 13.23
CA HIS A 230 18.18 -10.06 13.60
C HIS A 230 17.83 -11.48 14.01
N ALA A 231 18.80 -12.40 13.88
CA ALA A 231 18.68 -13.83 14.21
C ALA A 231 19.92 -14.33 14.96
N SER A 232 20.65 -13.43 15.62
CA SER A 232 21.90 -13.77 16.29
C SER A 232 21.63 -14.53 17.58
N LEU A 233 22.46 -15.55 17.88
CA LEU A 233 22.29 -16.50 19.00
C LEU A 233 22.09 -15.90 20.41
N ASN A 234 22.34 -14.60 20.62
CA ASN A 234 22.25 -13.92 21.92
C ASN A 234 21.51 -12.58 21.87
N SER A 235 20.73 -12.30 20.81
CA SER A 235 19.86 -11.13 20.76
C SER A 235 18.45 -11.47 21.27
N GLU A 236 17.68 -10.46 21.65
CA GLU A 236 16.23 -10.60 21.73
C GLU A 236 15.71 -10.95 20.32
N LEU A 237 14.91 -12.01 20.21
CA LEU A 237 14.45 -12.57 18.93
C LEU A 237 12.95 -12.83 18.99
N ILE A 238 12.28 -12.70 17.85
CA ILE A 238 10.93 -13.20 17.66
C ILE A 238 11.00 -14.66 17.24
N ASP A 239 10.58 -15.57 18.12
CA ASP A 239 10.44 -16.97 17.76
C ASP A 239 9.08 -17.19 17.04
N PRO A 240 9.08 -17.59 15.75
CA PRO A 240 7.84 -17.83 15.02
C PRO A 240 7.02 -19.00 15.59
N ASP A 241 7.62 -19.88 16.38
CA ASP A 241 6.93 -21.00 17.05
C ASP A 241 6.50 -20.65 18.48
N ASN A 242 6.82 -19.45 18.97
CA ASN A 242 6.33 -18.94 20.25
C ASN A 242 5.02 -18.14 20.08
N PRO A 243 3.87 -18.63 20.59
CA PRO A 243 2.60 -17.91 20.47
C PRO A 243 2.58 -16.56 21.20
N ALA A 244 3.34 -16.41 22.29
CA ALA A 244 3.38 -15.16 23.05
C ALA A 244 4.04 -14.04 22.23
N ASP A 245 5.09 -14.35 21.47
CA ASP A 245 5.76 -13.39 20.60
C ASP A 245 4.85 -12.97 19.45
N ARG A 246 4.10 -13.90 18.85
CA ARG A 246 3.10 -13.59 17.83
C ARG A 246 2.04 -12.62 18.38
N ILE A 247 1.41 -12.96 19.50
CA ILE A 247 0.38 -12.11 20.12
C ILE A 247 0.94 -10.72 20.44
N ARG A 248 2.16 -10.64 20.98
CA ARG A 248 2.80 -9.37 21.30
C ARG A 248 3.05 -8.53 20.05
N ILE A 249 3.66 -9.11 19.00
CA ILE A 249 3.92 -8.40 17.75
C ILE A 249 2.63 -7.97 17.06
N ALA A 250 1.60 -8.83 17.05
CA ALA A 250 0.27 -8.48 16.54
C ALA A 250 -0.29 -7.22 17.18
N LYS A 251 -0.15 -7.09 18.51
CA LYS A 251 -0.55 -5.89 19.25
C LYS A 251 0.34 -4.69 18.93
N ASP A 252 1.66 -4.87 18.89
CA ASP A 252 2.62 -3.79 18.66
C ASP A 252 2.55 -3.24 17.22
N ILE A 253 2.06 -4.02 16.25
CA ILE A 253 1.79 -3.56 14.87
C ILE A 253 0.83 -2.38 14.84
N GLU A 254 -0.20 -2.34 15.70
CA GLU A 254 -1.17 -1.24 15.71
C GLU A 254 -0.49 0.12 15.98
N ILE A 255 0.55 0.13 16.82
CA ILE A 255 1.36 1.31 17.09
C ILE A 255 2.13 1.73 15.84
N VAL A 256 2.92 0.82 15.27
CA VAL A 256 3.82 1.18 14.15
C VAL A 256 3.05 1.48 12.87
N ARG A 257 1.92 0.79 12.63
CA ARG A 257 0.99 1.13 11.56
C ARG A 257 0.46 2.55 11.72
N SER A 258 0.00 2.92 12.92
CA SER A 258 -0.54 4.27 13.17
C SER A 258 0.54 5.35 13.08
N LEU A 259 1.76 5.08 13.54
CA LEU A 259 2.90 5.97 13.35
C LEU A 259 3.25 6.14 11.86
N ALA A 260 3.23 5.07 11.09
CA ALA A 260 3.50 5.11 9.65
C ALA A 260 2.44 5.92 8.90
N GLU A 261 1.16 5.71 9.20
CA GLU A 261 0.04 6.49 8.64
C GLU A 261 0.20 7.98 8.99
N LYS A 262 0.46 8.28 10.27
CA LYS A 262 0.70 9.64 10.76
C LYS A 262 1.88 10.30 10.02
N TYR A 263 2.99 9.59 9.84
CA TYR A 263 4.16 10.11 9.13
C TYR A 263 3.82 10.45 7.67
N ILE A 264 3.12 9.56 6.95
CA ILE A 264 2.73 9.80 5.55
C ILE A 264 1.78 11.00 5.45
N CYS A 265 0.78 11.09 6.33
CA CYS A 265 -0.20 12.18 6.33
C CYS A 265 0.42 13.53 6.70
N GLU A 266 1.15 13.60 7.82
CA GLU A 266 1.53 14.87 8.45
C GLU A 266 2.91 15.36 8.00
N GLU A 267 3.89 14.46 7.92
CA GLU A 267 5.28 14.82 7.59
C GLU A 267 5.48 14.88 6.08
N LEU A 268 5.02 13.84 5.37
CA LEU A 268 5.11 13.76 3.91
C LEU A 268 3.99 14.53 3.19
N GLY A 269 2.91 14.88 3.90
CA GLY A 269 1.81 15.69 3.36
C GLY A 269 0.99 14.96 2.29
N VAL A 270 0.88 13.63 2.37
CA VAL A 270 0.11 12.83 1.41
C VAL A 270 -1.25 12.48 2.00
N PRO A 271 -2.34 13.14 1.57
CA PRO A 271 -3.67 12.84 2.11
C PRO A 271 -4.19 11.47 1.62
N ASN A 272 -5.07 10.87 2.41
CA ASN A 272 -6.01 9.84 1.94
C ASN A 272 -7.45 10.43 1.88
N GLU A 273 -8.42 9.65 1.42
CA GLU A 273 -9.81 10.10 1.22
C GLU A 273 -10.46 10.73 2.47
N THR A 274 -10.06 10.31 3.68
CA THR A 274 -10.60 10.87 4.93
C THR A 274 -9.96 12.19 5.33
N ASN A 275 -8.75 12.49 4.81
CA ASN A 275 -8.06 13.74 5.08
C ASN A 275 -8.46 14.85 4.09
N LEU A 276 -9.08 14.53 2.96
CA LEU A 276 -9.48 15.53 1.96
C LEU A 276 -10.56 16.50 2.48
N TRP A 277 -11.42 16.03 3.39
CA TRP A 277 -12.62 16.74 3.84
C TRP A 277 -12.53 17.25 5.29
N LYS A 278 -11.34 17.18 5.90
CA LYS A 278 -11.06 17.70 7.25
C LYS A 278 -10.36 19.05 7.16
#